data_AF-A0A0D2XNX9-F1
#
_entry.id   AF-A0A0D2XNX9-F1
#
_cell.length_a   1.000
_cell.length_b   1.000
_cell.length_c   1.000
_cell.angle_alpha   90.00
_cell.angle_beta   90.00
_cell.angle_gamma   90.00
#
_symmetry.space_group_name_H-M   'P 1'
#
loop_
_entity.id
_entity.type
_entity.pdbx_description
1 polymer ?
#
loop_
_entity_poly.entity_id
_entity_poly.type
_entity_poly.pdbx_seq_one_letter_code
_entity_poly.pdbx_strand_id
1 'polypeptide(L)'
;MHFPSAIALLTALPSVLACKGYTGGLPKHTGTKTLSAPQYIKKGQTFDAGWVKYDRGVKCTGQDEGANIIGGGAYKAADKIIQHNGCGHVNIINFYANDYGKVYRSCGNCKGNCRRSVHMEGTTAVNGVQCQGYNGCDKGNGACEPTKAGLC
;
A
#
# COMPACT_ATOMS: atom_id res chain seq x y z
N MET A 1 -33.36 46.57 -28.04
CA MET A 1 -33.11 45.95 -26.73
C MET A 1 -32.14 44.80 -26.94
N HIS A 2 -30.83 45.05 -26.79
CA HIS A 2 -29.79 44.03 -26.93
C HIS A 2 -29.41 43.54 -25.53
N PHE A 3 -29.64 42.26 -25.24
CA PHE A 3 -29.12 41.60 -24.04
C PHE A 3 -27.72 41.08 -24.35
N PRO A 4 -26.66 41.49 -23.63
CA PRO A 4 -25.38 40.81 -23.74
C PRO A 4 -25.45 39.51 -22.95
N SER A 5 -25.25 38.38 -23.63
CA SER A 5 -25.01 37.10 -22.99
C SER A 5 -23.69 37.15 -22.23
N ALA A 6 -23.76 37.04 -20.90
CA ALA A 6 -22.60 36.81 -20.05
C ALA A 6 -22.15 35.35 -20.22
N ILE A 7 -21.05 35.14 -20.94
CA ILE A 7 -20.33 33.87 -20.98
C ILE A 7 -19.64 33.72 -19.62
N ALA A 8 -20.19 32.87 -18.75
CA ALA A 8 -19.53 32.46 -17.52
C ALA A 8 -18.32 31.58 -17.88
N LEU A 9 -17.11 32.16 -17.79
CA LEU A 9 -15.86 31.42 -17.88
C LEU A 9 -15.73 30.55 -16.61
N LEU A 10 -16.17 29.29 -16.71
CA LEU A 10 -15.93 28.27 -15.70
C LEU A 10 -14.41 27.99 -15.71
N THR A 11 -13.67 28.61 -14.81
CA THR A 11 -12.26 28.31 -14.61
C THR A 11 -12.16 26.86 -14.17
N ALA A 12 -11.61 26.01 -15.03
CA ALA A 12 -11.29 24.63 -14.69
C ALA A 12 -10.23 24.66 -13.60
N LEU A 13 -10.65 24.49 -12.34
CA LEU A 13 -9.74 24.14 -11.26
C LEU A 13 -9.01 22.85 -11.69
N PRO A 14 -7.67 22.82 -11.71
CA PRO A 14 -6.93 21.60 -12.03
C PRO A 14 -7.25 20.56 -10.95
N SER A 15 -8.13 19.64 -11.29
CA SER A 15 -8.64 18.56 -10.47
C SER A 15 -7.66 17.40 -10.41
N VAL A 16 -6.41 17.63 -9.98
CA VAL A 16 -5.52 16.58 -9.46
C VAL A 16 -4.27 17.22 -8.83
N LEU A 17 -4.40 17.70 -7.60
CA LEU A 17 -3.31 17.54 -6.65
C LEU A 17 -3.41 16.08 -6.16
N ALA A 18 -3.01 15.14 -7.01
CA ALA A 18 -2.84 13.76 -6.58
C ALA A 18 -1.81 13.79 -5.46
N CYS A 19 -2.24 13.57 -4.22
CA CYS A 19 -1.38 13.47 -3.05
C CYS A 19 -0.45 12.27 -3.24
N LYS A 20 0.62 12.43 -4.01
CA LYS A 20 1.63 11.41 -4.19
C LYS A 20 2.22 11.02 -2.83
N GLY A 21 2.63 9.77 -2.69
CA GLY A 21 3.32 9.30 -1.50
C GLY A 21 4.51 10.19 -1.12
N TYR A 22 4.70 10.39 0.19
CA TYR A 22 5.74 11.27 0.73
C TYR A 22 7.14 10.84 0.26
N THR A 23 7.83 11.72 -0.47
CA THR A 23 9.15 11.48 -1.05
C THR A 23 10.31 12.04 -0.21
N GLY A 24 10.03 12.65 0.94
CA GLY A 24 11.02 13.36 1.77
C GLY A 24 11.95 12.45 2.58
N GLY A 25 12.08 11.18 2.23
CA GLY A 25 12.96 10.24 2.92
C GLY A 25 12.36 9.67 4.21
N LEU A 26 13.23 9.11 5.05
CA LEU A 26 12.83 8.61 6.38
C LEU A 26 12.64 9.79 7.35
N PRO A 27 11.48 9.90 8.01
CA PRO A 27 11.26 10.91 9.05
C PRO A 27 12.26 10.79 10.20
N LYS A 28 12.60 11.92 10.82
CA LYS A 28 13.42 11.94 12.04
C LYS A 28 12.64 11.31 13.18
N HIS A 29 13.17 10.24 13.76
CA HIS A 29 12.52 9.55 14.88
C HIS A 29 12.65 10.34 16.19
N THR A 30 11.65 10.19 17.07
CA THR A 30 11.63 10.81 18.41
C THR A 30 12.32 9.98 19.48
N GLY A 31 12.57 8.69 19.20
CA GLY A 31 13.21 7.74 20.09
C GLY A 31 13.42 6.39 19.40
N THR A 32 13.95 5.40 20.12
CA THR A 32 14.11 4.02 19.62
C THR A 32 13.59 3.02 20.64
N LYS A 33 12.91 1.97 20.17
CA LYS A 33 12.42 0.87 21.00
C LYS A 33 12.61 -0.47 20.28
N THR A 34 13.28 -1.41 20.93
CA THR A 34 13.44 -2.79 20.43
C THR A 34 12.45 -3.69 21.14
N LEU A 35 11.62 -4.41 20.38
CA LEU A 35 10.64 -5.34 20.93
C LEU A 35 11.27 -6.74 21.03
N SER A 36 11.29 -7.31 22.24
CA SER A 36 11.73 -8.68 22.51
C SER A 36 10.69 -9.74 22.15
N ALA A 37 9.43 -9.34 21.94
CA ALA A 37 8.31 -10.18 21.52
C ALA A 37 7.32 -9.37 20.65
N PRO A 38 6.42 -10.01 19.90
CA PRO A 38 5.38 -9.31 19.15
C PRO A 38 4.52 -8.42 20.05
N GLN A 39 4.27 -7.18 19.62
CA GLN A 39 3.29 -6.31 20.26
C GLN A 39 1.92 -6.57 19.64
N TYR A 40 0.98 -7.01 20.46
CA TYR A 40 -0.41 -7.23 20.04
C TYR A 40 -1.25 -5.98 20.32
N ILE A 41 -1.93 -5.47 19.30
CA ILE A 41 -2.92 -4.41 19.42
C ILE A 41 -4.29 -5.08 19.36
N LYS A 42 -5.11 -4.94 20.41
CA LYS A 42 -6.42 -5.60 20.46
C LYS A 42 -7.37 -4.93 19.46
N LYS A 43 -8.36 -5.69 18.98
CA LYS A 43 -9.44 -5.14 18.14
C LYS A 43 -10.04 -3.90 18.81
N GLY A 44 -10.15 -2.81 18.03
CA GLY A 44 -10.69 -1.53 18.50
C GLY A 44 -9.68 -0.67 19.29
N GLN A 45 -8.46 -1.13 19.53
CA GLN A 45 -7.39 -0.29 20.08
C GLN A 45 -6.61 0.39 18.96
N THR A 46 -6.26 1.65 19.20
CA THR A 46 -5.33 2.40 18.37
C THR A 46 -3.98 2.47 19.08
N PHE A 47 -2.91 2.22 18.34
CA PHE A 47 -1.56 2.44 18.81
C PHE A 47 -0.93 3.59 18.02
N ASP A 48 -0.67 4.70 18.70
CA ASP A 48 0.14 5.79 18.17
C ASP A 48 1.60 5.58 18.59
N ALA A 49 2.47 5.42 17.60
CA ALA A 49 3.89 5.19 17.79
C ALA A 49 4.68 6.47 18.13
N GLY A 50 4.08 7.66 18.00
CA GLY A 50 4.72 8.94 18.32
C GLY A 50 6.03 9.19 17.55
N TRP A 51 6.16 8.66 16.33
CA TRP A 51 7.39 8.66 15.52
C TRP A 51 8.60 7.96 16.16
N VAL A 52 8.40 7.09 17.15
CA VAL A 52 9.47 6.26 17.68
C VAL A 52 9.88 5.22 16.64
N LYS A 53 11.19 5.00 16.49
CA LYS A 53 11.74 3.92 15.65
C LYS A 53 11.59 2.59 16.39
N TYR A 54 10.84 1.67 15.81
CA TYR A 54 10.70 0.31 16.34
C TYR A 54 11.61 -0.65 15.59
N ASP A 55 12.34 -1.47 16.35
CA ASP A 55 13.09 -2.59 15.80
C ASP A 55 12.59 -3.92 16.38
N ARG A 56 12.79 -4.98 15.61
CA ARG A 56 12.36 -6.34 15.90
C ARG A 56 13.56 -7.10 16.46
N GLY A 57 13.49 -7.51 17.73
CA GLY A 57 14.45 -8.44 18.32
C GLY A 57 14.23 -9.90 17.91
N VAL A 58 13.16 -10.20 17.16
CA VAL A 58 12.72 -11.56 16.79
C VAL A 58 12.29 -11.64 15.32
N LYS A 59 12.29 -12.83 14.70
CA LYS A 59 11.74 -13.07 13.34
C LYS A 59 10.20 -13.05 13.36
N CYS A 60 9.57 -12.35 12.42
CA CYS A 60 8.11 -12.36 12.26
C CYS A 60 7.68 -13.69 11.60
N THR A 61 6.62 -14.33 12.11
CA THR A 61 6.05 -15.57 11.54
C THR A 61 4.53 -15.49 11.53
N GLY A 62 3.91 -15.76 10.36
CA GLY A 62 2.47 -15.96 10.16
C GLY A 62 1.59 -14.75 10.50
N GLN A 63 0.74 -14.31 9.58
CA GLN A 63 -0.29 -13.30 9.84
C GLN A 63 -1.57 -13.71 9.09
N ASP A 64 -2.73 -13.33 9.61
CA ASP A 64 -3.96 -13.27 8.82
C ASP A 64 -4.06 -11.85 8.27
N GLU A 65 -3.94 -11.69 6.96
CA GLU A 65 -3.73 -10.37 6.36
C GLU A 65 -4.98 -9.79 5.69
N GLY A 66 -5.27 -8.54 6.04
CA GLY A 66 -6.11 -7.57 5.35
C GLY A 66 -5.77 -6.19 5.92
N ALA A 67 -5.55 -5.18 5.07
CA ALA A 67 -4.99 -3.91 5.54
C ALA A 67 -5.44 -2.70 4.70
N ASN A 68 -5.63 -1.57 5.39
CA ASN A 68 -5.65 -0.24 4.79
C ASN A 68 -4.32 0.44 5.10
N ILE A 69 -3.51 0.66 4.07
CA ILE A 69 -2.21 1.33 4.15
C ILE A 69 -2.40 2.71 3.53
N ILE A 70 -2.30 3.75 4.35
CA ILE A 70 -2.52 5.14 3.96
C ILE A 70 -1.30 5.95 4.34
N GLY A 71 -0.57 6.47 3.36
CA GLY A 71 0.68 7.19 3.58
C GLY A 71 1.87 6.29 3.88
N GLY A 72 2.95 6.90 4.37
CA GLY A 72 4.19 6.21 4.72
C GLY A 72 4.97 5.70 3.51
N GLY A 73 5.97 4.86 3.77
CA GLY A 73 6.75 4.26 2.70
C GLY A 73 7.68 3.15 3.16
N ALA A 74 8.21 2.42 2.18
CA ALA A 74 9.18 1.35 2.38
C ALA A 74 10.36 1.47 1.41
N TYR A 75 11.53 1.07 1.92
CA TYR A 75 12.80 1.14 1.21
C TYR A 75 13.48 -0.22 1.23
N LYS A 76 14.17 -0.59 0.15
CA LYS A 76 15.12 -1.71 0.10
C LYS A 76 14.48 -3.08 0.38
N ALA A 77 13.30 -3.32 -0.19
CA ALA A 77 12.59 -4.59 -0.07
C ALA A 77 13.00 -5.56 -1.17
N ALA A 78 13.89 -6.51 -0.87
CA ALA A 78 14.48 -7.41 -1.89
C ALA A 78 13.48 -8.17 -2.78
N ASP A 79 12.29 -8.51 -2.28
CA ASP A 79 11.26 -9.20 -3.09
C ASP A 79 9.88 -8.56 -2.99
N LYS A 80 9.30 -8.40 -1.78
CA LYS A 80 7.92 -7.95 -1.62
C LYS A 80 7.80 -6.99 -0.45
N ILE A 81 7.11 -5.86 -0.65
CA ILE A 81 6.75 -4.94 0.45
C ILE A 81 5.48 -5.45 1.14
N ILE A 82 4.39 -5.66 0.38
CA ILE A 82 3.11 -6.17 0.89
C ILE A 82 2.85 -7.57 0.33
N GLN A 83 2.85 -8.57 1.21
CA GLN A 83 2.42 -9.95 0.92
C GLN A 83 1.03 -10.18 1.50
N HIS A 84 0.07 -10.56 0.64
CA HIS A 84 -1.32 -10.80 1.03
C HIS A 84 -1.61 -12.31 0.98
N ASN A 85 -1.62 -12.98 2.14
CA ASN A 85 -1.89 -14.42 2.26
C ASN A 85 -3.34 -14.72 2.68
N GLY A 86 -3.97 -13.83 3.44
CA GLY A 86 -5.39 -13.89 3.81
C GLY A 86 -6.35 -13.65 2.63
N CYS A 87 -7.64 -13.88 2.85
CA CYS A 87 -8.69 -13.53 1.90
C CYS A 87 -9.13 -12.08 2.11
N GLY A 88 -9.52 -11.39 1.04
CA GLY A 88 -10.13 -10.07 1.17
C GLY A 88 -9.46 -8.99 0.33
N HIS A 89 -9.41 -7.77 0.87
CA HIS A 89 -9.03 -6.57 0.14
C HIS A 89 -7.92 -5.81 0.87
N VAL A 90 -6.98 -5.26 0.10
CA VAL A 90 -5.95 -4.34 0.59
C VAL A 90 -6.10 -2.97 -0.10
N ASN A 91 -6.13 -1.89 0.67
CA ASN A 91 -6.03 -0.53 0.13
C ASN A 91 -4.59 -0.03 0.34
N ILE A 92 -3.97 0.54 -0.71
CA ILE A 92 -2.66 1.19 -0.67
C ILE A 92 -2.81 2.58 -1.25
N ILE A 93 -2.86 3.58 -0.38
CA ILE A 93 -3.17 4.96 -0.75
C ILE A 93 -2.00 5.85 -0.35
N ASN A 94 -1.49 6.66 -1.29
CA ASN A 94 -0.44 7.64 -1.07
C ASN A 94 0.84 7.04 -0.44
N PHE A 95 1.22 5.84 -0.87
CA PHE A 95 2.38 5.11 -0.36
C PHE A 95 3.64 5.42 -1.18
N TYR A 96 4.81 5.45 -0.53
CA TYR A 96 6.10 5.57 -1.22
C TYR A 96 6.90 4.27 -1.18
N ALA A 97 7.40 3.81 -2.33
CA ALA A 97 8.25 2.64 -2.44
C ALA A 97 9.56 2.97 -3.18
N ASN A 98 10.70 2.55 -2.65
CA ASN A 98 11.99 2.72 -3.30
C ASN A 98 12.89 1.48 -3.12
N ASP A 99 13.56 1.05 -4.18
CA ASP A 99 14.42 -0.14 -4.21
C ASP A 99 13.65 -1.40 -3.78
N TYR A 100 12.79 -1.93 -4.65
CA TYR A 100 11.88 -3.02 -4.28
C TYR A 100 11.68 -4.07 -5.38
N GLY A 101 11.39 -5.32 -5.00
CA GLY A 101 10.89 -6.30 -5.97
C GLY A 101 9.45 -5.96 -6.39
N LYS A 102 8.51 -6.07 -5.46
CA LYS A 102 7.07 -5.84 -5.71
C LYS A 102 6.45 -5.01 -4.60
N VAL A 103 5.65 -3.99 -4.94
CA VAL A 103 4.88 -3.25 -3.93
C VAL A 103 3.84 -4.19 -3.31
N TYR A 104 2.98 -4.79 -4.12
CA TYR A 104 1.98 -5.73 -3.65
C TYR A 104 2.11 -7.10 -4.34
N ARG A 105 1.91 -8.18 -3.58
CA ARG A 105 1.80 -9.55 -4.10
C ARG A 105 0.68 -10.32 -3.41
N SER A 106 -0.31 -10.73 -4.19
CA SER A 106 -1.26 -11.78 -3.79
C SER A 106 -0.54 -13.12 -3.67
N CYS A 107 -0.81 -13.93 -2.65
CA CYS A 107 -0.18 -15.24 -2.51
C CYS A 107 -0.51 -16.19 -3.67
N GLY A 108 0.52 -16.81 -4.25
CA GLY A 108 0.38 -17.66 -5.45
C GLY A 108 0.13 -19.14 -5.18
N ASN A 109 0.34 -19.62 -3.96
CA ASN A 109 0.32 -21.04 -3.58
C ASN A 109 -0.16 -21.26 -2.13
N CYS A 110 -0.90 -20.30 -1.56
CA CYS A 110 -1.41 -20.44 -0.21
C CYS A 110 -2.47 -21.55 -0.14
N LYS A 111 -2.45 -22.31 0.96
CA LYS A 111 -3.48 -23.33 1.22
C LYS A 111 -4.85 -22.65 1.35
N GLY A 112 -5.90 -23.27 0.81
CA GLY A 112 -7.26 -22.72 0.85
C GLY A 112 -7.41 -21.46 -0.03
N ASN A 113 -6.72 -21.42 -1.18
CA ASN A 113 -6.77 -20.32 -2.15
C ASN A 113 -8.15 -19.65 -2.20
N CYS A 114 -8.14 -18.32 -2.14
CA CYS A 114 -9.35 -17.52 -2.04
C CYS A 114 -9.15 -16.17 -2.71
N ARG A 115 -10.23 -15.39 -2.80
CA ARG A 115 -10.18 -14.11 -3.50
C ARG A 115 -9.42 -13.04 -2.74
N ARG A 116 -8.46 -12.43 -3.44
CA ARG A 116 -7.66 -11.29 -2.99
C ARG A 116 -7.75 -10.17 -4.01
N SER A 117 -7.97 -8.94 -3.56
CA SER A 117 -7.95 -7.74 -4.40
C SER A 117 -7.13 -6.64 -3.75
N VAL A 118 -6.66 -5.72 -4.58
CA VAL A 118 -5.95 -4.52 -4.12
C VAL A 118 -6.43 -3.30 -4.89
N HIS A 119 -6.64 -2.20 -4.16
CA HIS A 119 -6.79 -0.86 -4.70
C HIS A 119 -5.51 -0.08 -4.42
N MET A 120 -4.90 0.49 -5.45
CA MET A 120 -3.69 1.31 -5.30
C MET A 120 -3.93 2.68 -5.93
N GLU A 121 -3.74 3.74 -5.13
CA GLU A 121 -3.96 5.12 -5.55
C GLU A 121 -2.89 6.03 -4.95
N GLY A 122 -2.40 7.01 -5.71
CA GLY A 122 -1.37 7.95 -5.22
C GLY A 122 -0.02 7.32 -4.86
N THR A 123 0.17 6.03 -5.15
CA THR A 123 1.43 5.32 -4.86
C THR A 123 2.54 5.83 -5.77
N THR A 124 3.68 6.21 -5.18
CA THR A 124 4.89 6.59 -5.90
C THR A 124 5.92 5.49 -5.70
N ALA A 125 6.36 4.86 -6.78
CA ALA A 125 7.24 3.72 -6.71
C ALA A 125 8.46 3.95 -7.62
N VAL A 126 9.65 3.86 -7.06
CA VAL A 126 10.92 4.19 -7.73
C VAL A 126 11.87 2.99 -7.61
N ASN A 127 12.62 2.69 -8.68
CA ASN A 127 13.63 1.62 -8.68
C ASN A 127 13.09 0.26 -8.24
N GLY A 128 11.93 -0.15 -8.75
CA GLY A 128 11.42 -1.49 -8.48
C GLY A 128 11.18 -2.34 -9.73
N VAL A 129 10.72 -3.57 -9.51
CA VAL A 129 10.46 -4.51 -10.61
C VAL A 129 8.99 -4.46 -11.02
N GLN A 130 8.05 -4.50 -10.07
CA GLN A 130 6.60 -4.50 -10.35
C GLN A 130 5.82 -3.77 -9.27
N CYS A 131 4.81 -2.99 -9.63
CA CYS A 131 3.91 -2.47 -8.61
C CYS A 131 2.93 -3.52 -8.10
N GLN A 132 2.39 -4.34 -9.00
CA GLN A 132 1.37 -5.30 -8.62
C GLN A 132 1.64 -6.69 -9.18
N GLY A 133 1.99 -7.61 -8.29
CA GLY A 133 1.87 -9.03 -8.52
C GLY A 133 0.45 -9.51 -8.23
N TYR A 134 -0.39 -9.52 -9.28
CA TYR A 134 -1.73 -10.11 -9.37
C TYR A 134 -2.89 -9.34 -8.65
N ASN A 135 -3.92 -8.91 -9.40
CA ASN A 135 -5.26 -8.48 -8.93
C ASN A 135 -6.35 -9.56 -9.07
N GLY A 136 -7.10 -9.87 -8.02
CA GLY A 136 -8.20 -10.82 -8.14
C GLY A 136 -7.76 -12.28 -8.06
N CYS A 137 -8.42 -12.95 -7.12
CA CYS A 137 -8.94 -14.33 -7.15
C CYS A 137 -8.05 -15.57 -7.34
N ASP A 138 -8.08 -16.40 -6.30
CA ASP A 138 -8.26 -17.86 -6.30
C ASP A 138 -7.90 -18.65 -7.56
N LYS A 139 -6.62 -19.02 -7.66
CA LYS A 139 -6.11 -19.91 -8.70
C LYS A 139 -6.75 -21.31 -8.72
N GLY A 140 -7.41 -21.74 -7.63
CA GLY A 140 -8.08 -23.04 -7.57
C GLY A 140 -9.38 -23.09 -8.39
N ASN A 141 -9.98 -21.93 -8.66
CA ASN A 141 -11.30 -21.81 -9.28
C ASN A 141 -11.28 -21.17 -10.67
N GLY A 142 -10.11 -21.06 -11.31
CA GLY A 142 -9.97 -20.59 -12.70
C GLY A 142 -10.40 -19.15 -12.98
N ALA A 143 -10.86 -18.42 -11.96
CA ALA A 143 -11.20 -17.01 -12.06
C ALA A 143 -9.95 -16.19 -11.71
N CYS A 144 -9.56 -15.31 -12.64
CA CYS A 144 -8.60 -14.22 -12.46
C CYS A 144 -7.16 -14.55 -12.85
N GLU A 145 -6.84 -14.35 -14.14
CA GLU A 145 -5.51 -13.86 -14.53
C GLU A 145 -5.56 -12.33 -14.54
N PRO A 146 -5.12 -11.66 -13.48
CA PRO A 146 -4.92 -10.23 -13.53
C PRO A 146 -3.85 -9.81 -14.50
N THR A 147 -4.15 -8.71 -15.19
CA THR A 147 -3.17 -7.83 -15.77
C THR A 147 -2.10 -7.50 -14.73
N LYS A 148 -0.86 -7.95 -14.96
CA LYS A 148 0.29 -7.46 -14.20
C LYS A 148 0.37 -5.97 -14.48
N ALA A 149 0.18 -5.14 -13.46
CA ALA A 149 0.56 -3.74 -13.59
C ALA A 149 2.10 -3.71 -13.56
N GLY A 150 2.70 -3.09 -14.58
CA GLY A 150 4.14 -2.89 -14.66
C GLY A 150 4.67 -1.98 -13.55
N LEU A 151 5.50 -1.00 -13.90
CA LEU A 151 5.94 0.01 -12.94
C LEU A 151 4.80 0.99 -12.66
N CYS A 152 4.68 1.43 -11.40
CA CYS A 152 4.10 2.73 -11.07
C CYS A 152 5.16 3.79 -11.40
#